data_AF-A0A6C0JEX1-F1
#
_entry.id   AF-A0A6C0JEX1-F1
#
_cell.length_a   1.000
_cell.length_b   1.000
_cell.length_c   1.000
_cell.angle_alpha   90.00
_cell.angle_beta   90.00
_cell.angle_gamma   90.00
#
_symmetry.space_group_name_H-M   'P 1'
#
loop_
_entity.id
_entity.type
_entity.pdbx_description
1 polymer ?
#
loop_
_entity_poly.entity_id
_entity_poly.type
_entity_poly.pdbx_seq_one_letter_code
_entity_poly.pdbx_strand_id
1 'polypeptide(L)'
;MEALRNEMSELQSAFDLQEVLKRAVKYLIEGAAVAVAAFYIPKKKMNVEEIVMIAITAAATFALLDMYAPSIGNAARQGTGFGIGANMVGFPNM
;
A
#
# COMPACT_ATOMS: atom_id res chain seq x y z
N MET A 1 -22.41 2.08 -36.04
CA MET A 1 -23.08 2.81 -34.94
C MET A 1 -23.17 1.98 -33.65
N GLU A 2 -23.22 0.65 -33.71
CA GLU A 2 -23.16 -0.22 -32.51
C GLU A 2 -21.73 -0.49 -32.01
N ALA A 3 -20.76 -0.68 -32.93
CA ALA A 3 -19.34 -0.86 -32.58
C ALA A 3 -18.76 0.34 -31.82
N LEU A 4 -19.07 1.57 -32.27
CA LEU A 4 -18.63 2.81 -31.60
C LEU A 4 -19.23 2.96 -30.20
N ARG A 5 -20.45 2.44 -29.97
CA ARG A 5 -21.14 2.51 -28.68
C ARG A 5 -20.57 1.50 -27.68
N ASN A 6 -20.11 0.35 -28.17
CA ASN A 6 -19.40 -0.65 -27.38
C ASN A 6 -17.99 -0.16 -26.98
N GLU A 7 -17.22 0.42 -27.90
CA GLU A 7 -15.91 1.02 -27.58
C GLU A 7 -16.03 2.16 -26.56
N MET A 8 -17.08 2.99 -26.67
CA MET A 8 -17.36 4.04 -25.68
C MET A 8 -17.78 3.47 -24.30
N SER A 9 -18.44 2.31 -24.26
CA SER A 9 -18.81 1.65 -22.99
C SER A 9 -17.63 0.92 -22.32
N GLU A 10 -16.70 0.38 -23.11
CA GLU A 10 -15.45 -0.19 -22.60
C GLU A 10 -14.52 0.92 -22.07
N LEU A 11 -14.47 2.08 -22.74
CA LEU A 11 -13.75 3.25 -22.24
C LEU A 11 -14.41 3.85 -20.98
N GLN A 12 -15.74 3.80 -20.85
CA GLN A 12 -16.43 4.17 -19.61
C GLN A 12 -16.18 3.18 -18.47
N SER A 13 -15.93 1.91 -18.76
CA SER A 13 -15.53 0.90 -17.78
C SER A 13 -14.05 1.01 -17.38
N ALA A 14 -13.20 1.60 -18.22
CA ALA A 14 -11.78 1.82 -17.91
C ALA A 14 -11.54 2.95 -16.88
N PHE A 15 -12.53 3.83 -16.65
CA PHE A 15 -12.54 4.82 -15.58
C PHE A 15 -13.70 4.56 -14.63
N ASP A 16 -13.70 3.39 -14.00
CA ASP A 16 -14.58 3.13 -12.88
C ASP A 16 -14.15 4.00 -11.67
N LEU A 17 -14.78 5.16 -11.52
CA LEU A 17 -14.60 6.05 -10.37
C LEU A 17 -14.78 5.31 -9.03
N GLN A 18 -15.59 4.25 -9.02
CA GLN A 18 -15.77 3.40 -7.84
C GLN A 18 -14.50 2.60 -7.52
N GLU A 19 -13.78 2.11 -8.54
CA GLU A 19 -12.52 1.42 -8.36
C GLU A 19 -11.42 2.37 -7.88
N VAL A 20 -11.33 3.57 -8.49
CA VAL A 20 -10.38 4.61 -8.07
C VAL A 20 -10.62 5.01 -6.60
N LEU A 21 -11.88 5.23 -6.22
CA LEU A 21 -12.25 5.56 -4.84
C LEU A 21 -11.89 4.42 -3.88
N LYS A 22 -12.19 3.17 -4.25
CA LYS A 22 -11.85 2.00 -3.44
C LYS A 22 -10.34 1.89 -3.21
N ARG A 23 -9.53 2.13 -4.25
CA ARG A 23 -8.06 2.16 -4.16
C ARG A 23 -7.58 3.33 -3.30
N ALA A 24 -8.13 4.52 -3.47
CA ALA A 24 -7.78 5.68 -2.66
C ALA A 24 -8.05 5.46 -1.16
N VAL A 25 -9.22 4.95 -0.81
CA VAL A 25 -9.57 4.62 0.59
C VAL A 25 -8.62 3.56 1.16
N LYS A 26 -8.30 2.52 0.38
CA LYS A 26 -7.33 1.49 0.78
C LYS A 26 -5.98 2.11 1.16
N TYR A 27 -5.39 2.92 0.29
CA TYR A 27 -4.05 3.48 0.53
C TYR A 27 -4.02 4.50 1.67
N LEU A 28 -5.14 5.21 1.92
CA LEU A 28 -5.27 6.07 3.11
C LEU A 28 -5.27 5.26 4.40
N ILE A 29 -5.96 4.12 4.44
CA ILE A 29 -5.98 3.23 5.60
C ILE A 29 -4.58 2.63 5.84
N GLU A 30 -3.90 2.18 4.77
CA GLU A 30 -2.53 1.67 4.87
C GLU A 30 -1.54 2.74 5.35
N GLY A 31 -1.64 3.97 4.84
CA GLY A 31 -0.84 5.10 5.30
C GLY A 31 -1.12 5.46 6.77
N ALA A 32 -2.38 5.40 7.22
CA ALA A 32 -2.74 5.62 8.61
C ALA A 32 -2.14 4.55 9.55
N ALA A 33 -2.09 3.28 9.12
CA ALA A 33 -1.41 2.23 9.88
C ALA A 33 0.10 2.52 10.05
N VAL A 34 0.75 3.05 9.02
CA VAL A 34 2.16 3.48 9.11
C VAL A 34 2.32 4.68 10.05
N ALA A 35 1.37 5.63 10.04
CA ALA A 35 1.37 6.76 10.98
C ALA A 35 1.32 6.29 12.45
N VAL A 36 0.48 5.29 12.74
CA VAL A 36 0.39 4.67 14.07
C VAL A 36 1.72 4.02 14.45
N ALA A 37 2.34 3.27 13.55
CA ALA A 37 3.66 2.68 13.78
C ALA A 37 4.73 3.75 14.05
N ALA A 38 4.76 4.82 13.25
CA ALA A 38 5.68 5.94 13.43
C ALA A 38 5.44 6.72 14.73
N PHE A 39 4.23 6.69 15.28
CA PHE A 39 3.93 7.30 16.58
C PHE A 39 4.39 6.43 17.76
N TYR A 40 4.21 5.11 17.69
CA TYR A 40 4.43 4.21 18.84
C TYR A 40 5.81 3.53 18.91
N ILE A 41 6.46 3.29 17.77
CA ILE A 41 7.74 2.56 17.73
C ILE A 41 8.95 3.41 18.19
N PRO A 42 9.07 4.70 17.83
CA PRO A 42 10.26 5.48 18.15
C PRO A 42 10.43 5.75 19.65
N LYS A 43 11.66 5.64 20.13
CA LYS A 43 12.02 5.98 21.52
C LYS A 43 11.95 7.49 21.80
N LYS A 44 12.09 8.33 20.77
CA LYS A 44 11.98 9.78 20.85
C LYS A 44 10.68 10.21 20.18
N LYS A 45 9.93 11.10 20.83
CA LYS A 45 8.71 11.66 20.24
C LYS A 45 9.03 12.38 18.94
N MET A 46 8.37 11.96 17.87
CA MET A 46 8.40 12.62 16.57
C MET A 46 7.38 13.75 16.52
N ASN A 47 7.64 14.75 15.69
CA ASN A 47 6.66 15.80 15.45
C ASN A 47 5.49 15.26 14.64
N VAL A 48 4.28 15.77 14.91
CA VAL A 48 3.07 15.34 14.18
C VAL A 48 3.22 15.60 12.67
N GLU A 49 3.89 16.68 12.28
CA GLU A 49 4.20 17.00 10.88
C GLU A 49 5.05 15.93 10.20
N GLU A 50 6.06 15.38 10.89
CA GLU A 50 6.90 14.31 10.37
C GLU A 50 6.11 13.01 10.19
N ILE A 51 5.25 12.68 11.16
CA ILE A 51 4.39 11.50 11.11
C ILE A 51 3.41 11.60 9.93
N VAL A 52 2.81 12.77 9.71
CA VAL A 52 1.90 13.01 8.59
C VAL A 52 2.64 12.91 7.25
N MET A 53 3.85 13.48 7.15
CA MET A 53 4.68 13.30 5.94
C MET A 53 4.97 11.82 5.66
N ILE A 54 5.38 11.06 6.68
CA ILE A 54 5.62 9.61 6.54
C ILE A 54 4.36 8.89 6.04
N ALA A 55 3.20 9.19 6.63
CA ALA A 55 1.93 8.55 6.27
C ALA A 55 1.55 8.80 4.80
N ILE A 56 1.69 10.05 4.33
CA ILE A 56 1.39 10.43 2.94
C ILE A 56 2.39 9.80 1.97
N THR A 57 3.68 9.84 2.28
CA THR A 57 4.72 9.20 1.45
C THR A 57 4.51 7.70 1.35
N ALA A 58 4.15 7.04 2.45
CA ALA A 58 3.84 5.62 2.46
C ALA A 58 2.60 5.29 1.62
N ALA A 59 1.50 6.06 1.76
CA ALA A 59 0.31 5.89 0.95
C ALA A 59 0.59 6.04 -0.55
N ALA A 60 1.39 7.04 -0.94
CA ALA A 60 1.82 7.22 -2.33
C ALA A 60 2.69 6.05 -2.83
N THR A 61 3.59 5.54 -1.98
CA THR A 61 4.46 4.41 -2.32
C THR A 61 3.65 3.12 -2.50
N PHE A 62 2.70 2.83 -1.60
CA PHE A 62 1.81 1.68 -1.74
C PHE A 62 0.90 1.79 -2.96
N ALA A 63 0.39 2.99 -3.25
CA ALA A 63 -0.37 3.23 -4.47
C ALA A 63 0.45 2.93 -5.74
N LEU A 64 1.72 3.36 -5.78
CA LEU A 64 2.61 3.07 -6.90
C LEU A 64 2.93 1.58 -7.01
N LEU A 65 3.26 0.91 -5.90
CA LEU A 65 3.55 -0.52 -5.90
C LEU A 65 2.34 -1.33 -6.37
N ASP A 66 1.14 -1.00 -5.91
CA ASP A 66 -0.07 -1.73 -6.31
C ASP A 66 -0.49 -1.47 -7.77
N MET A 67 -0.21 -0.27 -8.30
CA MET A 67 -0.55 0.08 -9.68
C MET A 67 0.48 -0.43 -10.71
N TYR A 68 1.78 -0.37 -10.38
CA TYR A 68 2.86 -0.63 -11.34
C TYR A 68 3.65 -1.91 -11.05
N ALA A 69 3.61 -2.42 -9.83
CA ALA A 69 4.40 -3.57 -9.42
C ALA A 69 3.61 -4.54 -8.51
N PRO A 70 2.44 -5.04 -8.95
CA PRO A 70 1.55 -5.87 -8.13
C PRO A 70 2.22 -7.16 -7.63
N SER A 71 3.25 -7.64 -8.33
CA SER A 71 4.04 -8.81 -7.94
C SER A 71 4.99 -8.55 -6.75
N ILE A 72 5.40 -7.30 -6.51
CA ILE A 72 6.32 -6.94 -5.42
C ILE A 72 5.63 -7.10 -4.06
N GLY A 73 4.34 -6.79 -3.96
CA GLY A 73 3.58 -6.91 -2.71
C GLY A 73 3.56 -8.34 -2.16
N ASN A 74 3.39 -9.34 -3.03
CA ASN A 74 3.36 -10.75 -2.61
C ASN A 74 4.73 -11.22 -2.12
N ALA A 75 5.79 -10.95 -2.88
CA ALA A 75 7.16 -11.34 -2.52
C ALA A 75 7.64 -10.62 -1.24
N ALA A 76 7.36 -9.33 -1.10
CA ALA A 76 7.74 -8.55 0.08
C ALA A 76 7.08 -9.08 1.36
N ARG A 77 5.75 -9.32 1.33
CA ARG A 77 5.01 -9.88 2.48
C ARG A 77 5.52 -11.26 2.86
N GLN A 78 5.78 -12.12 1.88
CA GLN A 78 6.33 -13.45 2.12
C GLN A 78 7.74 -13.39 2.72
N GLY A 79 8.61 -12.54 2.19
CA GLY A 79 9.96 -12.33 2.71
C GLY A 79 9.98 -11.76 4.13
N THR A 80 9.14 -10.76 4.43
CA THR A 80 9.02 -10.19 5.77
C THR A 80 8.41 -11.19 6.76
N GLY A 81 7.39 -11.94 6.35
CA GLY A 81 6.77 -12.97 7.19
C GLY A 81 7.74 -14.10 7.53
N PHE A 82 8.49 -14.58 6.52
CA PHE A 82 9.56 -15.55 6.75
C PHE A 82 10.66 -14.96 7.64
N GLY A 83 11.13 -13.75 7.37
CA GLY A 83 12.20 -13.12 8.16
C GLY A 83 11.84 -12.95 9.64
N ILE A 84 10.62 -12.48 9.93
CA ILE A 84 10.13 -12.33 11.30
C ILE A 84 9.95 -13.71 11.96
N GLY A 85 9.32 -14.67 11.26
CA GLY A 85 9.11 -16.03 11.76
C GLY A 85 10.41 -16.80 12.03
N ALA A 86 11.34 -16.72 11.09
CA ALA A 86 12.66 -17.34 11.17
C ALA A 86 13.48 -16.77 12.34
N ASN A 87 13.43 -15.45 12.53
CA ASN A 87 14.10 -14.81 13.66
C ASN A 87 13.49 -15.24 15.02
N MET A 88 12.16 -15.43 15.10
CA MET A 88 11.50 -15.90 16.32
C MET A 88 11.90 -17.32 16.72
N VAL A 89 12.24 -18.19 15.78
CA VAL A 89 12.71 -19.55 16.09
C VAL A 89 14.22 -19.64 16.26
N GLY A 90 15.00 -18.63 15.86
CA GLY A 90 16.47 -18.60 15.95
C GLY A 90 17.22 -18.93 14.65
N PHE A 91 16.51 -19.11 13.53
CA PHE A 91 17.15 -19.32 12.22
C PHE A 91 17.81 -18.02 11.75
N PRO A 92 19.00 -18.04 11.12
CA PRO A 92 19.80 -19.21 10.70
C PRO A 92 20.91 -19.62 11.69
N ASN A 93 20.97 -19.03 12.88
CA ASN A 93 22.07 -19.18 13.84
C ASN A 93 21.84 -20.28 14.89
N MET A 94 20.85 -21.15 14.70
CA MET A 94 20.70 -22.38 15.49
C MET A 94 21.77 -23.40 15.11
#